data_AF-A0A1Q6LHN8-F1
#
_entry.id   AF-A0A1Q6LHN8-F1
#
_cell.length_a   1.000
_cell.length_b   1.000
_cell.length_c   1.000
_cell.angle_alpha   90.00
_cell.angle_beta   90.00
_cell.angle_gamma   90.00
#
_symmetry.space_group_name_H-M   'P 1'
#
loop_
_entity.id
_entity.type
_entity.pdbx_description
1 polymer ?
#
loop_
_entity_poly.entity_id
_entity_poly.type
_entity_poly.pdbx_seq_one_letter_code
_entity_poly.pdbx_strand_id
1 'polypeptide(L)'
;MIRAKRISARYIKADKVRLQGDHRAIEPYLNKGYNIITSANGNWVLARNAKVYVTMEGEDGSIYTYNMRMQILEFYGRVKISENLVNEFLRDFNENKILVYANGTYAALIEKAGEGER
;
A
#
# COMPACT_ATOMS: atom_id res chain seq x y z
N MET A 1 12.82 -8.01 -14.40
CA MET A 1 11.57 -7.48 -13.83
C MET A 1 10.42 -8.08 -14.61
N ILE A 2 9.33 -8.45 -13.95
CA ILE A 2 8.20 -9.14 -14.57
C ILE A 2 7.06 -8.13 -14.69
N ARG A 3 6.56 -7.89 -15.91
CA ARG A 3 5.42 -6.98 -16.13
C ARG A 3 4.17 -7.61 -15.53
N ALA A 4 3.38 -6.79 -14.84
CA ALA A 4 2.08 -7.18 -14.33
C ALA A 4 1.07 -7.21 -15.49
N LYS A 5 0.47 -8.39 -15.69
CA LYS A 5 -0.66 -8.60 -16.59
C LYS A 5 -1.98 -8.14 -15.97
N ARG A 6 -2.12 -8.35 -14.66
CA ARG A 6 -3.29 -7.93 -13.87
C ARG A 6 -2.85 -7.46 -12.51
N ILE A 7 -3.57 -6.48 -11.96
CA ILE A 7 -3.39 -6.04 -10.57
C ILE A 7 -4.72 -5.93 -9.85
N SER A 8 -4.67 -6.10 -8.54
CA SER A 8 -5.72 -5.68 -7.61
C SER A 8 -5.08 -4.94 -6.44
N ALA A 9 -5.80 -4.02 -5.81
CA ALA A 9 -5.27 -3.24 -4.71
C ALA A 9 -6.23 -3.24 -3.51
N ARG A 10 -5.66 -3.39 -2.31
CA ARG A 10 -6.35 -3.24 -1.03
C ARG A 10 -5.78 -2.05 -0.28
N TYR A 11 -6.60 -1.02 -0.12
CA TYR A 11 -6.26 0.15 0.69
C TYR A 11 -6.57 -0.12 2.17
N ILE A 12 -5.59 0.15 3.04
CA ILE A 12 -5.78 0.20 4.49
C ILE A 12 -5.60 1.64 4.92
N LYS A 13 -6.67 2.26 5.42
CA LYS A 13 -6.66 3.65 5.87
C LYS A 13 -5.74 3.80 7.10
N ALA A 14 -5.04 4.94 7.16
CA ALA A 14 -4.35 5.34 8.37
C ALA A 14 -5.36 5.54 9.49
N ASP A 15 -4.99 5.14 10.70
CA ASP A 15 -5.90 5.14 11.83
C ASP A 15 -5.15 5.44 13.12
N LYS A 16 -5.85 6.05 14.07
CA LYS A 16 -5.32 6.43 15.37
C LYS A 16 -6.32 6.08 16.45
N VAL A 17 -5.89 5.28 17.40
CA VAL A 17 -6.72 4.81 18.51
C VAL A 17 -6.14 5.34 19.81
N ARG A 18 -7.03 5.72 20.74
CA ARG A 18 -6.69 6.04 22.11
C ARG A 18 -7.39 5.04 23.00
N LEU A 19 -6.67 4.45 23.95
CA LEU A 19 -7.25 3.56 24.92
C LEU A 19 -6.56 3.71 26.28
N GLN A 20 -7.31 3.38 27.33
CA GLN A 20 -6.84 3.33 28.70
C GLN A 20 -6.74 1.87 29.13
N GLY A 21 -5.67 1.52 29.84
CA GLY A 21 -5.43 0.19 30.35
C GLY A 21 -3.95 -0.17 30.48
N ASP A 22 -3.70 -1.44 30.71
CA ASP A 22 -2.37 -2.01 30.76
C ASP A 22 -1.88 -2.41 29.35
N HIS A 23 -0.71 -3.06 29.30
CA HIS A 23 -0.15 -3.52 28.04
C HIS A 23 -1.03 -4.57 27.34
N ARG A 24 -1.77 -5.39 28.09
CA ARG A 24 -2.65 -6.43 27.52
C ARG A 24 -3.80 -5.80 26.75
N ALA A 25 -4.27 -4.62 27.16
CA ALA A 25 -5.29 -3.87 26.43
C ALA A 25 -4.84 -3.41 25.03
N ILE A 26 -3.54 -3.17 24.81
CA ILE A 26 -3.00 -2.70 23.52
C ILE A 26 -2.50 -3.82 22.61
N GLU A 27 -2.20 -5.01 23.14
CA GLU A 27 -1.62 -6.14 22.40
C GLU A 27 -2.43 -6.54 21.14
N PRO A 28 -3.79 -6.58 21.16
CA PRO A 28 -4.56 -6.86 19.95
C PRO A 28 -4.38 -5.82 18.84
N TYR A 29 -4.06 -4.58 19.18
CA TYR A 29 -3.78 -3.51 18.20
C TYR A 29 -2.37 -3.63 17.64
N LEU A 30 -1.38 -3.99 18.47
CA LEU A 30 -0.02 -4.26 18.01
C LEU A 30 -0.01 -5.41 16.98
N ASN A 31 -0.76 -6.49 17.26
CA ASN A 31 -0.94 -7.61 16.33
C ASN A 31 -1.64 -7.22 15.01
N LYS A 32 -2.43 -6.13 15.02
CA LYS A 32 -3.04 -5.54 13.82
C LYS A 32 -2.13 -4.52 13.10
N GLY A 33 -0.88 -4.37 13.55
CA GLY A 33 0.12 -3.50 12.94
C GLY A 33 0.02 -2.03 13.35
N TYR A 34 -0.56 -1.73 14.51
CA TYR A 34 -0.46 -0.42 15.13
C TYR A 34 0.87 -0.26 15.86
N ASN A 35 1.42 0.96 15.83
CA ASN A 35 2.60 1.35 16.59
C ASN A 35 2.21 2.23 17.77
N ILE A 36 2.98 2.16 18.86
CA ILE A 36 2.82 3.04 20.01
C ILE A 36 3.39 4.43 19.67
N ILE A 37 2.56 5.46 19.79
CA ILE A 37 2.96 6.86 19.57
C ILE A 37 3.29 7.55 20.89
N THR A 38 2.47 7.32 21.91
CA THR A 38 2.75 7.77 23.28
C THR A 38 2.10 6.84 24.30
N SER A 39 2.71 6.75 25.48
CA SER A 39 2.20 6.03 26.64
C SER A 39 2.43 6.87 27.90
N ALA A 40 1.39 7.07 28.71
CA ALA A 40 1.48 7.80 29.97
C ALA A 40 0.35 7.40 30.94
N ASN A 41 0.70 6.97 32.15
CA ASN A 41 -0.25 6.67 33.24
C ASN A 41 -1.41 5.75 32.81
N GLY A 42 -1.10 4.68 32.08
CA GLY A 42 -2.11 3.74 31.55
C GLY A 42 -2.92 4.28 30.37
N ASN A 43 -2.62 5.47 29.84
CA ASN A 43 -3.17 5.95 28.58
C ASN A 43 -2.21 5.64 27.43
N TRP A 44 -2.76 5.11 26.36
CA TRP A 44 -2.02 4.71 25.16
C TRP A 44 -2.60 5.40 23.95
N VAL A 45 -1.71 5.93 23.12
CA VAL A 45 -2.06 6.44 21.80
C VAL A 45 -1.32 5.59 20.78
N LEU A 46 -2.09 4.89 19.96
CA LEU A 46 -1.59 4.00 18.92
C LEU A 46 -1.93 4.57 17.55
N ALA A 47 -1.05 4.40 16.57
CA ALA A 47 -1.36 4.74 15.18
C ALA A 47 -0.83 3.68 14.21
N ARG A 48 -1.58 3.46 13.14
CA ARG A 48 -1.12 2.69 11.98
C ARG A 48 -1.02 3.61 10.78
N ASN A 49 0.08 3.48 10.05
CA ASN A 49 0.23 4.15 8.77
C ASN A 49 -0.71 3.51 7.74
N ALA A 50 -1.17 4.32 6.78
CA ALA A 50 -1.89 3.79 5.64
C ALA A 50 -1.01 2.79 4.87
N LYS A 51 -1.62 1.77 4.28
CA LYS A 51 -0.95 0.80 3.41
C LYS A 51 -1.75 0.59 2.13
N VAL A 52 -1.07 0.24 1.05
CA VAL A 52 -1.71 -0.17 -0.20
C VAL A 52 -1.09 -1.48 -0.60
N TYR A 53 -1.78 -2.58 -0.31
CA TYR A 53 -1.32 -3.90 -0.74
C TYR A 53 -1.79 -4.12 -2.17
N VAL A 54 -0.85 -4.18 -3.11
CA VAL A 54 -1.12 -4.46 -4.51
C VAL A 54 -0.69 -5.89 -4.79
N THR A 55 -1.64 -6.71 -5.24
CA THR A 55 -1.39 -8.06 -5.72
C THR A 55 -1.36 -8.03 -7.23
N MET A 56 -0.28 -8.56 -7.82
CA MET A 56 -0.01 -8.54 -9.24
C MET A 56 0.22 -9.95 -9.77
N GLU A 57 -0.45 -10.29 -10.87
CA GLU A 57 -0.22 -11.47 -11.70
C GLU A 57 0.75 -11.07 -12.80
N GLY A 58 1.95 -11.65 -12.80
CA GLY A 58 2.98 -11.42 -13.82
C GLY A 58 2.62 -12.08 -15.15
N GLU A 59 3.21 -11.59 -16.24
CA GLU A 59 3.07 -12.21 -17.57
C GLU A 59 3.57 -13.66 -17.63
N ASP A 60 4.49 -14.03 -16.75
CA ASP A 60 5.00 -15.39 -16.57
C ASP A 60 4.12 -16.27 -15.64
N GLY A 61 2.98 -15.74 -15.17
CA GLY A 61 2.06 -16.43 -14.26
C GLY A 61 2.43 -16.37 -12.78
N SER A 62 3.53 -15.70 -12.42
CA SER A 62 3.91 -15.47 -11.03
C SER A 62 2.93 -14.54 -10.32
N ILE A 63 2.78 -14.68 -8.99
CA ILE A 63 1.94 -13.82 -8.18
C ILE A 63 2.77 -13.16 -7.09
N TYR A 64 2.73 -11.83 -7.05
CA TYR A 64 3.42 -11.04 -6.03
C TYR A 64 2.46 -10.11 -5.31
N THR A 65 2.71 -9.85 -4.03
CA THR A 65 1.96 -8.86 -3.26
C THR A 65 2.93 -7.94 -2.53
N TYR A 66 2.82 -6.63 -2.77
CA TYR A 66 3.67 -5.62 -2.15
C TYR A 66 2.85 -4.52 -1.50
N ASN A 67 3.40 -3.91 -0.44
CA ASN A 67 2.90 -2.63 0.03
C ASN A 67 3.45 -1.51 -0.87
N MET A 68 2.68 -1.11 -1.89
CA MET A 68 3.09 -0.13 -2.89
C MET A 68 2.76 1.33 -2.54
N ARG A 69 2.49 1.64 -1.25
CA ARG A 69 2.11 3.01 -0.85
C ARG A 69 3.12 4.05 -1.35
N MET A 70 4.42 3.82 -1.16
CA MET A 70 5.44 4.81 -1.51
C MET A 70 5.56 4.96 -3.03
N GLN A 71 5.59 3.85 -3.75
CA GLN A 71 5.69 3.82 -5.21
C GLN A 71 4.54 4.59 -5.86
N ILE A 72 3.31 4.41 -5.39
CA ILE A 72 2.14 5.16 -5.89
C ILE A 72 2.29 6.65 -5.58
N LEU A 73 2.70 7.01 -4.36
CA LEU A 73 2.87 8.42 -4.00
C LEU A 73 3.93 9.13 -4.84
N GLU A 74 5.07 8.47 -5.04
CA GLU A 74 6.17 8.98 -5.85
C GLU A 74 5.74 9.15 -7.32
N PHE A 75 5.10 8.13 -7.90
CA PHE A 75 4.65 8.18 -9.29
C PHE A 75 3.65 9.32 -9.58
N TYR A 76 2.67 9.52 -8.69
CA TYR A 76 1.65 10.57 -8.86
C TYR A 76 2.08 11.93 -8.29
N GLY A 77 3.29 12.06 -7.73
CA GLY A 77 3.78 13.28 -7.09
C GLY A 77 2.91 13.74 -5.91
N ARG A 78 2.40 12.80 -5.11
CA ARG A 78 1.47 13.06 -4.00
C ARG A 78 2.16 12.86 -2.66
N VAL A 79 1.80 13.68 -1.66
CA VAL A 79 2.33 13.56 -0.29
C VAL A 79 1.52 12.56 0.56
N LYS A 80 0.22 12.42 0.27
CA LYS A 80 -0.70 11.60 1.07
C LYS A 80 -1.48 10.62 0.20
N ILE A 81 -1.56 9.38 0.68
CA ILE A 81 -2.31 8.31 0.03
C ILE A 81 -3.79 8.43 0.41
N SER A 82 -4.68 8.23 -0.56
CA SER A 82 -6.13 8.23 -0.39
C SER A 82 -6.74 7.10 -1.22
N GLU A 83 -7.97 6.71 -0.88
CA GLU A 83 -8.71 5.71 -1.65
C GLU A 83 -8.94 6.16 -3.10
N ASN A 84 -9.25 7.44 -3.32
CA ASN A 84 -9.39 8.01 -4.66
C ASN A 84 -8.11 7.87 -5.49
N LEU A 85 -6.94 8.09 -4.89
CA LEU A 85 -5.65 7.93 -5.57
C LEU A 85 -5.35 6.45 -5.89
N VAL A 86 -5.77 5.52 -5.03
CA VAL A 86 -5.65 4.07 -5.31
C VAL A 86 -6.59 3.67 -6.45
N ASN A 87 -7.80 4.24 -6.50
CA ASN A 87 -8.74 4.00 -7.60
C ASN A 87 -8.25 4.59 -8.92
N GLU A 88 -7.66 5.79 -8.88
CA GLU A 88 -6.97 6.41 -10.03
C GLU A 88 -5.83 5.51 -10.52
N PHE A 89 -4.99 5.01 -9.61
CA PHE A 89 -3.93 4.05 -9.93
C PHE A 89 -4.45 2.79 -10.62
N LEU A 90 -5.50 2.15 -10.10
CA LEU A 90 -6.09 0.96 -10.72
C LEU A 90 -6.68 1.28 -12.10
N ARG A 91 -7.37 2.41 -12.24
CA ARG A 91 -7.94 2.84 -13.51
C ARG A 91 -6.84 3.09 -14.55
N ASP A 92 -5.80 3.83 -14.18
CA ASP A 92 -4.72 4.16 -15.11
C ASP A 92 -3.95 2.91 -15.54
N PHE A 93 -3.84 1.88 -14.69
CA PHE A 93 -3.33 0.58 -15.10
C PHE A 93 -4.26 -0.11 -16.11
N ASN A 94 -5.57 -0.19 -15.80
CA ASN A 94 -6.55 -0.84 -16.67
C ASN A 94 -6.71 -0.14 -18.03
N GLU A 95 -6.48 1.18 -18.08
CA GLU A 95 -6.49 1.99 -19.30
C GLU A 95 -5.13 1.97 -20.03
N ASN A 96 -4.17 1.16 -19.57
CA ASN A 96 -2.80 1.07 -20.10
C ASN A 96 -2.06 2.42 -20.14
N LYS A 97 -2.37 3.35 -19.23
CA LYS A 97 -1.62 4.62 -19.08
C LYS A 97 -0.34 4.42 -18.27
N ILE A 98 -0.33 3.42 -17.40
CA ILE A 98 0.81 3.04 -16.58
C ILE A 98 1.12 1.57 -16.73
N LEU A 99 2.39 1.23 -16.58
CA LEU A 99 2.88 -0.13 -16.50
C LEU A 99 3.38 -0.38 -15.08
N VAL A 100 3.16 -1.59 -14.58
CA VAL A 100 3.60 -2.00 -13.25
C VAL A 100 4.46 -3.25 -13.40
N TYR A 101 5.61 -3.26 -12.73
CA TYR A 101 6.57 -4.36 -12.81
C TYR A 101 6.90 -4.89 -11.42
N ALA A 102 6.89 -6.21 -11.26
CA ALA A 102 7.48 -6.89 -10.11
C ALA A 102 9.00 -6.97 -10.27
N ASN A 103 9.74 -6.65 -9.20
CA ASN A 103 11.18 -6.79 -9.12
C ASN A 103 11.58 -7.77 -8.00
N GLY A 104 11.39 -9.07 -8.28
CA GLY A 104 11.70 -10.14 -7.34
C GLY A 104 10.87 -10.04 -6.05
N THR A 105 11.39 -10.50 -4.92
CA THR A 105 10.57 -10.62 -3.68
C THR A 105 10.30 -9.30 -2.98
N TYR A 106 10.97 -8.19 -3.35
CA TYR A 106 11.10 -7.03 -2.46
C TYR A 106 10.48 -5.74 -2.96
N ALA A 107 10.24 -5.58 -4.25
CA ALA A 107 9.80 -4.29 -4.80
C ALA A 107 8.94 -4.42 -6.05
N ALA A 108 8.26 -3.32 -6.36
CA ALA A 108 7.60 -3.09 -7.64
C ALA A 108 7.94 -1.68 -8.16
N LEU A 109 7.84 -1.50 -9.47
CA LEU A 109 8.07 -0.24 -10.18
C LEU A 109 6.81 0.16 -10.94
N ILE A 110 6.58 1.46 -11.07
CA ILE A 110 5.49 2.05 -11.88
C ILE A 110 6.14 2.95 -12.93
N GLU A 111 5.76 2.76 -14.19
CA GLU A 111 6.22 3.55 -15.32
C GLU A 111 5.03 4.10 -16.11
N LYS A 112 5.21 5.21 -16.84
CA LYS A 112 4.22 5.63 -17.83
C LYS A 112 4.31 4.70 -19.02
N ALA A 113 3.17 4.31 -19.58
CA ALA A 113 3.16 3.62 -20.87
C ALA A 113 3.69 4.59 -21.95
N GLY A 114 4.61 4.12 -22.79
CA GLY A 114 5.10 4.89 -23.93
C GLY A 114 4.01 5.06 -25.00
N GLU A 115 4.04 6.17 -25.74
CA GLU A 115 3.27 6.34 -26.97
C GLU A 115 3.79 5.38 -28.04
N GLY A 116 3.35 4.12 -28.04
CA GLY A 116 3.80 3.16 -29.07
C GLY A 116 3.54 1.68 -28.83
N GLU A 117 3.19 1.25 -27.62
CA GLU A 117 2.80 -0.15 -27.37
C GLU A 117 1.29 -0.32 -27.61
N ARG A 118 0.92 -0.49 -28.89
CA ARG A 118 -0.41 -0.96 -29.32
C ARG A 118 -0.29 -2.34 -29.95
#